data_AF-A0AAU4L0L4-F1
#
_entry.id   AF-A0AAU4L0L4-F1
#
_cell.length_a   1.000
_cell.length_b   1.000
_cell.length_c   1.000
_cell.angle_alpha   90.00
_cell.angle_beta   90.00
_cell.angle_gamma   90.00
#
_symmetry.space_group_name_H-M   'P 1'
#
loop_
_entity.id
_entity.type
_entity.pdbx_description
1 polymer ?
#
loop_
_entity_poly.entity_id
_entity_poly.type
_entity_poly.pdbx_seq_one_letter_code
_entity_poly.pdbx_strand_id
1 'polypeptide(L)'
;MYEYDVDATRRSEFERVYGSAGDWADLFRKSPGYVGTDLFRRVDETGDRYLVVDRWSSEQAFLAFKASFGEQYERFSNQVRGLYRAEVRLGALETGHS
;
A
#
# COMPACT_ATOMS: atom_id res chain seq x y z
N MET A 1 -2.07 3.51 -5.99
CA MET A 1 -3.10 3.92 -5.01
C MET A 1 -4.19 2.87 -4.97
N TYR A 2 -4.52 2.41 -3.77
CA TYR A 2 -5.47 1.33 -3.52
C TYR A 2 -6.42 1.71 -2.38
N GLU A 3 -7.68 1.32 -2.51
CA GLU A 3 -8.65 1.37 -1.43
C GLU A 3 -8.90 -0.03 -0.89
N TYR A 4 -9.08 -0.13 0.43
CA TYR A 4 -9.36 -1.37 1.14
C TYR A 4 -10.60 -1.22 2.02
N ASP A 5 -11.49 -2.21 1.98
CA ASP A 5 -12.52 -2.43 2.99
C ASP A 5 -11.99 -3.46 3.99
N VAL A 6 -11.67 -3.01 5.21
CA VAL A 6 -10.96 -3.78 6.22
C VAL A 6 -11.94 -4.34 7.23
N ASP A 7 -11.74 -5.58 7.67
CA ASP A 7 -12.52 -6.11 8.78
C ASP A 7 -12.15 -5.36 10.07
N ALA A 8 -13.14 -4.88 10.82
CA ALA A 8 -12.90 -4.14 12.06
C ALA A 8 -12.05 -4.92 13.07
N THR A 9 -12.14 -6.26 13.07
CA THR A 9 -11.31 -7.14 13.93
C THR A 9 -9.85 -7.22 13.48
N ARG A 10 -9.55 -6.87 12.24
CA ARG A 10 -8.22 -6.88 11.62
C ARG A 10 -7.59 -5.48 11.51
N ARG A 11 -8.31 -4.43 11.91
CA ARG A 11 -7.88 -3.03 11.77
C ARG A 11 -6.44 -2.79 12.21
N SER A 12 -6.10 -3.14 13.45
CA SER A 12 -4.76 -2.88 14.01
C SER A 12 -3.66 -3.65 13.28
N GLU A 13 -3.96 -4.86 12.79
CA GLU A 13 -3.03 -5.65 12.00
C GLU A 13 -2.83 -5.04 10.60
N PHE A 14 -3.92 -4.57 9.98
CA PHE A 14 -3.89 -3.84 8.71
C PHE A 14 -3.06 -2.56 8.81
N GLU A 15 -3.30 -1.73 9.83
CA GLU A 15 -2.54 -0.49 10.06
C GLU A 15 -1.04 -0.76 10.28
N ARG A 16 -0.69 -1.86 10.96
CA ARG A 16 0.71 -2.29 11.15
C ARG A 16 1.36 -2.73 9.83
N VAL A 17 0.61 -3.39 8.95
CA VAL A 17 1.12 -3.89 7.66
C VAL A 17 1.24 -2.79 6.61
N TYR A 18 0.22 -1.93 6.50
CA TYR A 18 0.06 -0.93 5.44
C TYR A 18 0.44 0.50 5.87
N GLY A 19 0.76 0.73 7.14
CA GLY A 19 1.21 2.02 7.64
C GLY A 19 2.56 2.47 7.05
N SER A 20 2.88 3.75 7.22
CA SER A 20 4.12 4.37 6.72
C SER A 20 5.41 3.75 7.29
N ALA A 21 5.31 3.12 8.46
CA ALA A 21 6.36 2.36 9.13
C ALA A 21 6.14 0.84 9.09
N GLY A 22 5.18 0.36 8.29
CA GLY A 22 4.73 -1.03 8.29
C GLY A 22 5.55 -1.97 7.41
N ASP A 23 5.14 -3.23 7.42
CA ASP A 23 5.81 -4.34 6.73
C ASP A 23 5.92 -4.12 5.20
N TRP A 24 4.90 -3.53 4.57
CA TRP A 24 4.98 -3.15 3.15
C TRP A 24 6.04 -2.08 2.91
N ALA A 25 6.06 -1.05 3.77
CA ALA A 25 7.04 0.02 3.68
C ALA A 25 8.47 -0.52 3.90
N ASP A 26 8.68 -1.49 4.79
CA ASP A 26 9.97 -2.17 4.97
C ASP A 26 10.44 -2.88 3.69
N LEU A 27 9.54 -3.57 2.99
CA LEU A 27 9.88 -4.20 1.72
C LEU A 27 10.22 -3.16 0.65
N PHE A 28 9.44 -2.08 0.55
CA PHE A 28 9.64 -1.03 -0.46
C PHE A 28 10.92 -0.22 -0.23
N ARG A 29 11.33 0.01 1.02
CA ARG A 29 12.60 0.70 1.38
C ARG A 29 13.85 0.03 0.81
N LYS A 30 13.77 -1.22 0.37
CA LYS A 30 14.88 -1.88 -0.34
C LYS A 30 15.15 -1.27 -1.72
N SER A 31 14.22 -0.50 -2.27
CA SER A 31 14.42 0.25 -3.52
C SER A 31 14.80 1.71 -3.24
N PRO A 32 15.85 2.24 -3.87
CA PRO A 32 16.24 3.64 -3.73
C PRO A 32 15.20 4.62 -4.29
N GLY A 33 14.26 4.14 -5.11
CA GLY A 33 13.20 4.97 -5.70
C GLY A 33 11.89 5.00 -4.90
N TYR A 34 11.83 4.31 -3.75
CA TYR A 34 10.69 4.41 -2.85
C TYR A 34 10.76 5.71 -2.03
N VAL A 35 9.67 6.48 -2.02
CA VAL A 35 9.60 7.78 -1.33
C VAL A 35 8.86 7.65 0.00
N GLY A 36 7.86 6.79 0.08
CA GLY A 36 7.09 6.56 1.31
C GLY A 36 5.71 5.98 1.03
N THR A 37 5.02 5.60 2.09
CA THR A 37 3.63 5.14 2.05
C THR A 37 2.82 6.00 3.00
N ASP A 38 1.70 6.52 2.51
CA ASP A 38 0.72 7.20 3.34
C ASP A 38 -0.53 6.32 3.46
N LEU A 39 -1.01 6.18 4.69
CA LEU A 39 -2.21 5.44 5.03
C LEU A 39 -3.26 6.44 5.54
N PHE A 40 -4.39 6.50 4.85
CA PHE A 40 -5.52 7.34 5.24
C PHE A 40 -6.69 6.44 5.61
N ARG A 41 -7.39 6.80 6.68
CA ARG A 41 -8.67 6.18 7.05
C ARG A 41 -9.80 7.12 6.67
N ARG A 42 -10.84 6.61 6.02
CA ARG A 42 -12.08 7.38 5.78
C ARG A 42 -12.80 7.61 7.11
N VAL A 43 -13.21 8.85 7.36
CA VAL A 43 -13.86 9.25 8.63
C VAL A 43 -15.33 9.61 8.46
N ASP A 44 -15.77 9.77 7.21
CA ASP A 44 -17.13 10.10 6.79
C ASP A 44 -17.99 8.86 6.51
N GLU A 45 -17.44 7.65 6.70
CA GLU A 45 -18.11 6.37 6.49
C GLU A 45 -18.19 5.58 7.81
N THR A 46 -19.24 4.76 7.96
CA THR A 46 -19.44 3.90 9.15
C THR A 46 -18.55 2.65 9.16
N GLY A 47 -17.78 2.40 8.11
CA GLY A 47 -16.91 1.24 7.94
C GLY A 47 -15.41 1.52 8.08
N ASP A 48 -14.61 0.46 8.12
CA ASP A 48 -13.15 0.54 8.17
C ASP A 48 -12.55 0.59 6.77
N ARG A 49 -12.74 1.73 6.10
CA ARG A 49 -12.17 1.96 4.77
C ARG A 49 -10.88 2.74 4.82
N TYR A 50 -9.90 2.25 4.08
CA TYR A 50 -8.56 2.82 4.03
C TYR A 50 -8.13 3.10 2.60
N LEU A 51 -7.36 4.18 2.43
CA LEU A 51 -6.64 4.51 1.22
C LEU A 51 -5.15 4.36 1.49
N VAL A 52 -4.48 3.55 0.67
CA VAL A 52 -3.02 3.36 0.70
C VAL A 52 -2.43 4.02 -0.54
N VAL A 53 -1.48 4.92 -0.30
CA VAL A 53 -0.74 5.64 -1.35
C VAL A 53 0.75 5.37 -1.19
N ASP A 54 1.27 4.47 -2.03
CA ASP A 54 2.71 4.29 -2.18
C ASP A 54 3.27 5.32 -3.15
N ARG A 55 4.23 6.11 -2.69
CA ARG A 55 4.90 7.15 -3.46
C ARG A 55 6.26 6.64 -3.93
N TRP A 56 6.50 6.82 -5.21
CA TRP A 56 7.73 6.44 -5.90
C TRP A 56 8.28 7.65 -6.63
N SER A 57 9.61 7.72 -6.77
CA SER A 57 10.26 8.84 -7.46
C SER A 57 9.97 8.86 -8.97
N SER A 58 9.60 7.70 -9.53
CA SER A 58 9.09 7.56 -10.89
C SER A 58 8.36 6.22 -11.04
N GLU A 59 7.58 6.07 -12.11
CA GLU A 59 7.01 4.77 -12.49
C GLU A 59 8.12 3.73 -12.75
N GLN A 60 9.21 4.13 -13.40
CA GLN A 60 10.35 3.27 -13.70
C GLN A 60 11.01 2.71 -12.43
N ALA A 61 11.08 3.51 -11.36
CA ALA A 61 11.58 3.05 -10.07
C ALA A 61 10.71 1.93 -9.47
N PHE A 62 9.38 2.05 -9.58
CA PHE A 62 8.45 1.01 -9.14
C PHE A 62 8.60 -0.26 -9.98
N LEU A 63 8.70 -0.13 -11.30
CA LEU A 63 8.91 -1.28 -12.20
C LEU A 63 10.23 -2.00 -11.92
N ALA A 64 11.32 -1.27 -11.70
CA ALA A 64 12.62 -1.83 -11.32
C ALA A 64 12.56 -2.57 -9.97
N PHE A 65 11.83 -2.02 -9.00
CA PHE A 65 11.54 -2.71 -7.74
C PHE A 65 10.76 -4.01 -7.98
N LYS A 66 9.68 -3.98 -8.77
CA LYS A 66 8.89 -5.18 -9.08
C LYS A 66 9.69 -6.24 -9.82
N ALA A 67 10.63 -5.85 -10.69
CA ALA A 67 11.53 -6.79 -11.35
C ALA A 67 12.51 -7.47 -10.36
N SER A 68 12.99 -6.73 -9.36
CA SER A 68 13.99 -7.21 -8.39
C SER A 68 13.38 -7.98 -7.20
N PHE A 69 12.18 -7.60 -6.78
CA PHE A 69 11.53 -8.10 -5.56
C PHE A 69 10.15 -8.71 -5.83
N GLY A 70 9.80 -8.99 -7.08
CA GLY A 70 8.48 -9.47 -7.50
C GLY A 70 8.01 -10.72 -6.74
N GLU A 71 8.89 -11.70 -6.54
CA GLU A 71 8.55 -12.91 -5.78
C GLU A 71 8.22 -12.61 -4.30
N GLN A 72 9.03 -11.77 -3.64
CA GLN A 72 8.77 -11.34 -2.27
C GLN A 72 7.47 -10.55 -2.17
N TYR A 73 7.20 -9.68 -3.16
CA TYR A 73 5.96 -8.92 -3.25
C TYR A 73 4.74 -9.83 -3.35
N GLU A 74 4.73 -10.79 -4.29
CA GLU A 74 3.58 -11.68 -4.48
C GLU A 74 3.38 -12.61 -3.29
N ARG A 75 4.46 -13.12 -2.70
CA ARG A 75 4.39 -13.91 -1.47
C ARG A 75 3.75 -13.10 -0.35
N PHE A 76 4.22 -11.87 -0.12
CA PHE A 76 3.73 -11.04 0.96
C PHE A 76 2.28 -10.62 0.73
N SER A 77 1.92 -10.25 -0.50
CA SER A 77 0.54 -9.99 -0.91
C SER A 77 -0.39 -11.14 -0.53
N ASN A 78 -0.01 -12.38 -0.86
CA ASN A 78 -0.80 -13.57 -0.49
C ASN A 78 -0.94 -13.77 1.02
N GLN A 79 0.07 -13.42 1.82
CA GLN A 79 0.03 -13.57 3.28
C GLN A 79 -0.96 -12.59 3.94
N VAL A 80 -1.11 -11.39 3.38
CA VAL A 80 -1.90 -10.31 3.98
C VAL A 80 -3.32 -10.18 3.41
N ARG A 81 -3.68 -10.99 2.40
CA ARG A 81 -5.01 -11.00 1.76
C ARG A 81 -6.17 -11.23 2.73
N GLY A 82 -5.93 -11.89 3.86
CA GLY A 82 -6.95 -12.12 4.89
C GLY A 82 -7.27 -10.89 5.76
N LEU A 83 -6.56 -9.78 5.60
CA LEU A 83 -6.76 -8.57 6.41
C LEU A 83 -7.92 -7.69 5.93
N TYR A 84 -8.33 -7.84 4.68
CA TYR A 84 -9.35 -7.01 4.05
C TYR A 84 -10.38 -7.86 3.33
N ARG A 85 -11.59 -7.33 3.21
CA ARG A 85 -12.73 -7.95 2.53
C ARG A 85 -12.73 -7.65 1.03
N ALA A 86 -12.30 -6.43 0.68
CA ALA A 86 -12.19 -5.99 -0.69
C ALA A 86 -10.99 -5.06 -0.87
N GLU A 87 -10.43 -5.08 -2.07
CA GLU A 87 -9.35 -4.21 -2.53
C GLU A 87 -9.73 -3.66 -3.90
N VAL A 88 -9.54 -2.35 -4.09
CA VAL A 88 -9.80 -1.66 -5.35
C VAL A 88 -8.57 -0.88 -5.76
N ARG A 89 -8.03 -1.17 -6.94
CA ARG A 89 -6.98 -0.34 -7.54
C ARG A 89 -7.62 0.94 -8.09
N LEU A 90 -7.33 2.08 -7.46
CA LEU A 90 -7.82 3.38 -7.90
C LEU A 90 -6.95 4.02 -8.99
N GLY A 91 -5.69 3.61 -9.09
CA GLY A 91 -4.81 4.03 -10.18
C GLY A 91 -3.37 4.33 -9.77
N ALA A 92 -2.62 4.83 -10.75
CA ALA A 92 -1.34 5.50 -10.59
C ALA A 92 -1.55 6.97 -10.95
N LEU A 93 -0.98 7.88 -10.17
CA LEU A 93 -1.20 9.32 -10.27
C LEU A 93 0.15 10.02 -10.28
N GLU A 94 0.22 11.15 -10.99
CA GLU A 94 1.35 12.07 -10.94
C GLU A 94 0.89 13.39 -10.29
N THR A 95 1.78 14.05 -9.57
CA THR A 95 1.50 15.39 -9.05
C THR A 95 1.43 16.38 -10.21
N GLY A 96 0.38 17.21 -10.24
CA GLY A 96 0.26 18.28 -11.22
C GLY A 96 1.47 19.22 -11.15
N HIS A 97 2.04 19.55 -12.30
CA HIS A 97 3.08 20.57 -12.39
C HIS A 97 2.37 21.94 -12.42
N SER A 98 2.72 22.84 -11.50
CA SER A 98 2.30 24.25 -11.56
C SER A 98 3.15 25.02 -12.56
#